data_AF-A0A1V6G999-F1
#
_entry.id   AF-A0A1V6G999-F1
#
_cell.length_a   1.000
_cell.length_b   1.000
_cell.length_c   1.000
_cell.angle_alpha   90.00
_cell.angle_beta   90.00
_cell.angle_gamma   90.00
#
_symmetry.space_group_name_H-M   'P 1'
#
loop_
_entity.id
_entity.type
_entity.pdbx_description
1 polymer ?
#
loop_
_entity_poly.entity_id
_entity_poly.type
_entity_poly.pdbx_seq_one_letter_code
_entity_poly.pdbx_strand_id
1 'polypeptide(L)'
;MILNRFLGIPFFLLVMYAVFWLTQTVGGAFIDFFDLAGGALFVEGAKALLTHVAAPGWLVALLAGGIGAGLQTMATFIPPIFFMFFCLSLLEDSGYMARAAFVMDRFMRWLGLPGKSFVPMLVGFGCSVPAIMATRTLESRRDRFLTIFMVPFMSCGAKLPVYVVFGAAFFSAHPGRMVFWIYVSGIVLAVLTGLLMKRTLFQGEPSHFIMELPPYHLPRLKHILLHTWDRLKVFLFRAGRVIVPMVLLLGFLNSVGRDGSFGNEDSETSLLCTVGTAITPLFEPMGVEKDNWPASVALFTGLFAKEAVVGTLTSLYGQMESDDANAGAGDAGEDEEAAFSLWQGLADAFATIPANLAKVGQGLRDPLGLGALSGDEAAVAADIDSDVSVFRAMRQRFSKGAHQAFAYLLFVLLYVPCLAAMGAAFRELGRFYGTLLAVYLTVLGWSVATLYYQLALGHQTVWILTPCALLGALFGGFWLLGRRRRISMP
;
A
#
# COMPACT_ATOMS: atom_id res chain seq x y z
N MET A 1 -15.21 26.65 -19.90
CA MET A 1 -14.81 25.29 -20.36
C MET A 1 -14.74 24.29 -19.20
N ILE A 2 -13.97 24.58 -18.13
CA ILE A 2 -13.77 23.66 -16.97
C ILE A 2 -15.05 23.40 -16.13
N LEU A 3 -16.03 24.32 -16.11
CA LEU A 3 -17.32 24.14 -15.41
C LEU A 3 -18.43 23.53 -16.28
N ASN A 4 -18.18 23.21 -17.57
CA ASN A 4 -19.22 22.61 -18.40
C ASN A 4 -19.52 21.19 -17.89
N ARG A 5 -20.80 20.87 -17.69
CA ARG A 5 -21.28 19.58 -17.16
C ARG A 5 -20.66 18.36 -17.84
N PHE A 6 -20.38 18.44 -19.13
CA PHE A 6 -19.84 17.33 -19.92
C PHE A 6 -18.30 17.34 -20.03
N LEU A 7 -17.68 18.51 -20.09
CA LEU A 7 -16.22 18.65 -20.24
C LEU A 7 -15.46 18.72 -18.90
N GLY A 8 -16.15 19.05 -17.80
CA GLY A 8 -15.56 19.19 -16.48
C GLY A 8 -15.02 17.87 -15.92
N ILE A 9 -15.78 16.77 -16.05
CA ILE A 9 -15.37 15.44 -15.55
C ILE A 9 -14.17 14.90 -16.36
N PRO A 10 -14.18 14.88 -17.71
CA PRO A 10 -13.01 14.44 -18.48
C PRO A 10 -11.77 15.30 -18.23
N PHE A 11 -11.91 16.62 -18.18
CA PHE A 11 -10.79 17.51 -17.86
C PHE A 11 -10.26 17.24 -16.44
N PHE A 12 -11.16 17.00 -15.49
CA PHE A 12 -10.77 16.61 -14.14
C PHE A 12 -10.01 15.31 -14.08
N LEU A 13 -10.52 14.26 -14.72
CA LEU A 13 -9.81 12.98 -14.81
C LEU A 13 -8.45 13.14 -15.49
N LEU A 14 -8.34 13.98 -16.53
CA LEU A 14 -7.09 14.25 -17.21
C LEU A 14 -6.06 14.96 -16.32
N VAL A 15 -6.48 15.97 -15.54
CA VAL A 15 -5.56 16.65 -14.60
C VAL A 15 -5.13 15.69 -13.49
N MET A 16 -6.05 14.88 -12.94
CA MET A 16 -5.70 13.93 -11.89
C MET A 16 -4.82 12.79 -12.41
N TYR A 17 -5.05 12.36 -13.64
CA TYR A 17 -4.17 11.45 -14.34
C TYR A 17 -2.77 12.06 -14.52
N ALA A 18 -2.66 13.32 -14.91
CA ALA A 18 -1.36 14.00 -15.02
C ALA A 18 -0.63 14.07 -13.68
N VAL A 19 -1.34 14.32 -12.57
CA VAL A 19 -0.77 14.26 -11.22
C VAL A 19 -0.24 12.88 -10.90
N PHE A 20 -1.05 11.83 -11.14
CA PHE A 20 -0.65 10.46 -10.86
C PHE A 20 0.54 10.04 -11.71
N TRP A 21 0.49 10.34 -13.01
CA TRP A 21 1.58 10.07 -13.94
C TRP A 21 2.88 10.74 -13.51
N LEU A 22 2.84 12.03 -13.20
CA LEU A 22 4.02 12.77 -12.76
C LEU A 22 4.56 12.19 -11.44
N THR A 23 3.68 11.94 -10.47
CA THR A 23 4.06 11.41 -9.16
C THR A 23 4.72 10.04 -9.27
N GLN A 24 4.12 9.12 -10.02
CA GLN A 24 4.59 7.73 -10.11
C GLN A 24 5.77 7.59 -11.07
N THR A 25 5.74 8.25 -12.23
CA THR A 25 6.78 8.08 -13.25
C THR A 25 8.01 8.91 -12.90
N VAL A 26 7.84 10.19 -12.60
CA VAL A 26 8.96 11.06 -12.24
C VAL A 26 9.44 10.74 -10.83
N GLY A 27 8.53 10.55 -9.86
CA GLY A 27 8.92 10.14 -8.51
C GLY A 27 9.55 8.75 -8.46
N GLY A 28 9.00 7.79 -9.20
CA GLY A 28 9.54 6.43 -9.31
C GLY A 28 10.98 6.40 -9.82
N ALA A 29 11.33 7.27 -10.77
CA ALA A 29 12.68 7.32 -11.32
C ALA A 29 13.78 7.68 -10.30
N PHE A 30 13.42 8.25 -9.15
CA PHE A 30 14.36 8.55 -8.08
C PHE A 30 14.35 7.52 -6.94
N ILE A 31 13.47 6.52 -6.95
CA ILE A 31 13.36 5.54 -5.84
C ILE A 31 14.68 4.79 -5.67
N ASP A 32 15.23 4.22 -6.74
CA ASP A 32 16.47 3.42 -6.71
C ASP A 32 17.66 4.21 -6.18
N PHE A 33 17.75 5.50 -6.51
CA PHE A 33 18.79 6.38 -5.95
C PHE A 33 18.69 6.46 -4.43
N PHE A 34 17.50 6.70 -3.89
CA PHE A 34 17.30 6.78 -2.44
C PHE A 34 17.42 5.43 -1.75
N ASP A 35 17.09 4.34 -2.44
CA ASP A 35 17.23 2.99 -1.95
C ASP A 35 18.71 2.60 -1.82
N LEU A 36 19.48 2.70 -2.90
CA LEU A 36 20.90 2.38 -2.91
C LEU A 36 21.71 3.32 -2.01
N ALA A 37 21.45 4.63 -2.06
CA ALA A 37 22.14 5.57 -1.18
C ALA A 37 21.77 5.34 0.30
N GLY A 38 20.51 5.02 0.58
CA GLY A 38 20.04 4.67 1.91
C GLY A 38 20.67 3.38 2.44
N GLY A 39 20.72 2.33 1.62
CA GLY A 39 21.36 1.06 1.93
C GLY A 39 22.85 1.22 2.17
N ALA A 40 23.57 1.90 1.26
CA ALA A 40 25.00 2.14 1.41
C ALA A 40 25.34 2.95 2.67
N LEU A 41 24.53 3.95 3.04
CA LEU A 41 24.81 4.84 4.17
C LEU A 41 24.36 4.26 5.51
N PHE A 42 23.14 3.71 5.58
CA PHE A 42 22.50 3.33 6.83
C PHE A 42 22.55 1.84 7.14
N VAL A 43 22.66 0.98 6.12
CA VAL A 43 22.73 -0.48 6.29
C VAL A 43 24.18 -0.94 6.19
N GLU A 44 24.76 -0.90 5.00
CA GLU A 44 26.11 -1.40 4.75
C GLU A 44 27.18 -0.56 5.47
N GLY A 45 27.04 0.77 5.45
CA GLY A 45 27.92 1.67 6.19
C GLY A 45 27.86 1.42 7.70
N ALA A 46 26.67 1.12 8.25
CA ALA A 46 26.53 0.77 9.65
C ALA A 46 27.08 -0.64 9.95
N LYS A 47 26.84 -1.61 9.07
CA LYS A 47 27.38 -2.98 9.16
C LYS A 47 28.90 -2.95 9.20
N ALA A 48 29.54 -2.28 8.23
CA ALA A 48 30.99 -2.11 8.16
C ALA A 48 31.56 -1.43 9.42
N LEU A 49 30.92 -0.35 9.90
CA LEU A 49 31.39 0.34 11.10
C LEU A 49 31.27 -0.51 12.36
N LEU A 50 30.19 -1.29 12.49
CA LEU A 50 29.97 -2.17 13.63
C LEU A 50 30.88 -3.41 13.60
N THR A 51 31.16 -3.97 12.43
CA THR A 51 32.11 -5.09 12.28
C THR A 51 33.55 -4.64 12.57
N HIS A 52 33.94 -3.42 12.18
CA HIS A 52 35.23 -2.83 12.57
C HIS A 52 35.40 -2.66 14.08
N VAL A 53 34.31 -2.42 14.82
CA VAL A 53 34.31 -2.31 16.29
C VAL A 53 34.16 -3.69 16.96
N ALA A 54 34.13 -4.79 16.20
CA ALA A 54 33.87 -6.15 16.67
C ALA A 54 32.58 -6.26 17.50
N ALA A 55 31.53 -5.54 17.07
CA ALA A 55 30.23 -5.63 17.68
C ALA A 55 29.63 -7.04 17.50
N PRO A 56 28.88 -7.55 18.48
CA PRO A 56 28.23 -8.85 18.36
C PRO A 56 27.15 -8.85 17.27
N GLY A 57 26.95 -9.99 16.59
CA GLY A 57 26.05 -10.10 15.43
C GLY A 57 24.61 -9.65 15.67
N TRP A 58 24.07 -9.85 16.89
CA TRP A 58 22.73 -9.35 17.24
C TRP A 58 22.63 -7.83 17.21
N LEU A 59 23.71 -7.11 17.53
CA LEU A 59 23.74 -5.65 17.52
C LEU A 59 23.85 -5.13 16.09
N VAL A 60 24.61 -5.84 15.24
CA VAL A 60 24.70 -5.55 13.80
C VAL A 60 23.34 -5.76 13.13
N ALA A 61 22.68 -6.90 13.35
CA ALA A 61 21.36 -7.19 12.81
C ALA A 61 20.31 -6.16 13.26
N LEU A 62 20.35 -5.74 14.54
CA LEU A 62 19.39 -4.78 15.08
C LEU A 62 19.63 -3.35 14.57
N LEU A 63 20.88 -2.87 14.55
CA LEU A 63 21.19 -1.50 14.15
C LEU A 63 21.24 -1.33 12.64
N ALA A 64 21.96 -2.18 11.92
CA ALA A 64 22.06 -2.10 10.45
C ALA A 64 20.80 -2.68 9.78
N GLY A 65 20.43 -3.93 10.12
CA GLY A 65 19.27 -4.61 9.52
C GLY A 65 17.91 -4.12 10.03
N GLY A 66 17.85 -3.52 11.23
CA GLY A 66 16.61 -2.99 11.80
C GLY A 66 16.45 -1.48 11.59
N ILE A 67 17.26 -0.68 12.29
CA ILE A 67 17.17 0.79 12.21
C ILE A 67 17.63 1.30 10.85
N GLY A 68 18.75 0.76 10.33
CA GLY A 68 19.32 1.13 9.04
C GLY A 68 18.35 0.84 7.89
N ALA A 69 17.84 -0.39 7.82
CA ALA A 69 16.82 -0.76 6.83
C ALA A 69 15.56 0.10 6.98
N GLY A 70 15.14 0.40 8.22
CA GLY A 70 14.03 1.30 8.49
C GLY A 70 14.25 2.72 7.96
N LEU A 71 15.48 3.24 8.02
CA LEU A 71 15.84 4.55 7.45
C LEU A 71 15.94 4.50 5.92
N GLN A 72 16.47 3.42 5.36
CA GLN A 72 16.49 3.17 3.91
C GLN A 72 15.08 3.14 3.33
N THR A 73 14.17 2.35 3.90
CA THR A 73 12.75 2.33 3.48
C THR A 73 12.09 3.71 3.61
N MET A 74 12.54 4.54 4.55
CA MET A 74 12.05 5.91 4.65
C MET A 74 12.60 6.86 3.60
N ALA A 75 13.81 6.62 3.14
CA ALA A 75 14.43 7.36 2.05
C ALA A 75 13.67 7.11 0.73
N THR A 76 13.26 5.88 0.44
CA THR A 76 12.55 5.52 -0.80
C THR A 76 11.18 6.19 -0.93
N PHE A 77 10.52 6.54 0.18
CA PHE A 77 9.26 7.28 0.16
C PHE A 77 9.41 8.78 -0.16
N ILE A 78 10.63 9.35 -0.08
CA ILE A 78 10.85 10.79 -0.26
C ILE A 78 10.40 11.28 -1.64
N PRO A 79 10.83 10.68 -2.76
CA PRO A 79 10.50 11.22 -4.07
C PRO A 79 9.01 11.16 -4.42
N PRO A 80 8.30 10.01 -4.31
CA PRO A 80 6.88 9.96 -4.63
C PRO A 80 6.05 10.92 -3.78
N ILE A 81 6.37 11.06 -2.49
CA ILE A 81 5.64 11.96 -1.59
C ILE A 81 5.93 13.43 -1.89
N PHE A 82 7.18 13.75 -2.23
CA PHE A 82 7.56 15.10 -2.67
C PHE A 82 6.77 15.51 -3.91
N PHE A 83 6.78 14.71 -4.97
CA PHE A 83 6.07 15.03 -6.21
C PHE A 83 4.55 15.06 -6.02
N MET A 84 4.00 14.17 -5.18
CA MET A 84 2.58 14.21 -4.84
C MET A 84 2.21 15.52 -4.14
N PHE A 85 2.93 15.93 -3.09
CA PHE A 85 2.65 17.19 -2.39
C PHE A 85 2.93 18.42 -3.25
N PHE A 86 3.90 18.35 -4.14
CA PHE A 86 4.17 19.39 -5.13
C PHE A 86 2.97 19.57 -6.08
N CYS A 87 2.47 18.49 -6.67
CA CYS A 87 1.28 18.51 -7.52
C CYS A 87 0.02 18.98 -6.77
N LEU A 88 -0.19 18.52 -5.53
CA LEU A 88 -1.33 18.95 -4.74
C LEU A 88 -1.25 20.44 -4.38
N SER A 89 -0.06 20.93 -4.00
CA SER A 89 0.14 22.34 -3.70
C SER A 89 -0.03 23.21 -4.94
N LEU A 90 0.40 22.73 -6.12
CA LEU A 90 0.13 23.39 -7.42
C LEU A 90 -1.38 23.50 -7.73
N LEU A 91 -2.14 22.44 -7.45
CA LEU A 91 -3.59 22.43 -7.70
C LEU A 91 -4.40 23.20 -6.66
N GLU A 92 -3.92 23.24 -5.41
CA GLU A 92 -4.47 24.04 -4.32
C GLU A 92 -4.24 25.54 -4.59
N ASP A 93 -2.99 25.94 -4.86
CA ASP A 93 -2.59 27.32 -5.16
C ASP A 93 -3.02 27.80 -6.55
N SER A 94 -3.60 26.97 -7.41
CA SER A 94 -4.22 27.46 -8.65
C SER A 94 -5.72 27.72 -8.48
N GLY A 95 -6.32 27.37 -7.33
CA GLY A 95 -7.77 27.42 -7.14
C GLY A 95 -8.53 26.34 -7.92
N TYR A 96 -7.81 25.38 -8.54
CA TYR A 96 -8.42 24.29 -9.29
C TYR A 96 -9.21 23.33 -8.39
N MET A 97 -8.72 23.08 -7.16
CA MET A 97 -9.37 22.20 -6.18
C MET A 97 -10.81 22.60 -5.86
N ALA A 98 -11.12 23.90 -5.77
CA ALA A 98 -12.48 24.37 -5.52
C ALA A 98 -13.44 24.03 -6.68
N ARG A 99 -12.96 24.09 -7.92
CA ARG A 99 -13.73 23.76 -9.14
C ARG A 99 -13.90 22.26 -9.31
N ALA A 100 -12.84 21.49 -9.03
CA ALA A 100 -12.90 20.02 -9.01
C ALA A 100 -13.96 19.52 -8.02
N ALA A 101 -13.99 20.07 -6.80
CA ALA A 101 -14.99 19.77 -5.80
C ALA A 101 -16.42 20.09 -6.29
N PHE A 102 -16.61 21.23 -6.97
CA PHE A 102 -17.91 21.60 -7.55
C PHE A 102 -18.40 20.62 -8.62
N VAL A 103 -17.51 20.18 -9.53
CA VAL A 103 -17.84 19.19 -10.57
C VAL A 103 -18.28 17.85 -9.95
N MET A 104 -17.64 17.44 -8.86
CA MET A 104 -17.90 16.17 -8.18
C MET A 104 -19.03 16.23 -7.16
N ASP A 105 -19.54 17.42 -6.85
CA ASP A 105 -20.54 17.66 -5.80
C ASP A 105 -21.83 16.87 -6.05
N ARG A 106 -22.28 16.74 -7.31
CA ARG A 106 -23.49 15.97 -7.64
C ARG A 106 -23.38 14.49 -7.26
N PHE A 107 -22.26 13.86 -7.60
CA PHE A 107 -22.01 12.45 -7.28
C PHE A 107 -21.84 12.28 -5.76
N MET A 108 -21.14 13.22 -5.12
CA MET A 108 -20.83 13.14 -3.70
C MET A 108 -22.06 13.39 -2.81
N ARG A 109 -22.97 14.29 -3.23
CA ARG A 109 -24.26 14.49 -2.56
C ARG A 109 -25.12 13.23 -2.52
N TRP A 110 -25.06 12.39 -3.54
CA TRP A 110 -25.78 11.10 -3.53
C TRP A 110 -25.24 10.17 -2.42
N LEU A 111 -23.91 10.16 -2.25
CA LEU A 111 -23.25 9.49 -1.12
C LEU A 111 -23.53 10.18 0.23
N GLY A 112 -24.05 11.40 0.23
CA GLY A 112 -24.31 12.21 1.43
C GLY A 112 -23.08 12.94 1.97
N LEU A 113 -22.09 13.19 1.11
CA LEU A 113 -20.86 13.90 1.42
C LEU A 113 -20.79 15.20 0.58
N PRO A 114 -20.13 16.26 1.08
CA PRO A 114 -19.87 17.45 0.28
C PRO A 114 -18.83 17.14 -0.80
N GLY A 115 -18.90 17.79 -1.96
CA GLY A 115 -17.94 17.62 -3.06
C GLY A 115 -16.48 17.80 -2.67
N LYS A 116 -16.19 18.61 -1.63
CA LYS A 116 -14.85 18.75 -1.02
C LYS A 116 -14.24 17.42 -0.55
N SER A 117 -15.07 16.45 -0.13
CA SER A 117 -14.63 15.12 0.35
C SER A 117 -13.98 14.28 -0.74
N PHE A 118 -14.26 14.59 -2.01
CA PHE A 118 -13.70 13.85 -3.13
C PHE A 118 -12.19 14.06 -3.28
N VAL A 119 -11.69 15.25 -2.93
CA VAL A 119 -10.27 15.58 -3.04
C VAL A 119 -9.41 14.66 -2.17
N PRO A 120 -9.67 14.52 -0.85
CA PRO A 120 -8.99 13.53 -0.02
C PRO A 120 -9.09 12.08 -0.54
N MET A 121 -10.26 11.66 -1.02
CA MET A 121 -10.45 10.29 -1.55
C MET A 121 -9.57 10.05 -2.77
N LEU A 122 -9.49 11.03 -3.66
CA LEU A 122 -8.67 10.91 -4.85
C LEU A 122 -7.16 10.90 -4.52
N VAL A 123 -6.72 11.73 -3.57
CA VAL A 123 -5.34 11.66 -3.03
C VAL A 123 -5.03 10.25 -2.49
N GLY A 124 -6.05 9.52 -2.04
CA GLY A 124 -5.94 8.15 -1.53
C GLY A 124 -5.41 7.14 -2.57
N PHE A 125 -5.64 7.37 -3.87
CA PHE A 125 -5.05 6.56 -4.95
C PHE A 125 -3.53 6.74 -5.06
N GLY A 126 -2.98 7.87 -4.59
CA GLY A 126 -1.54 8.04 -4.41
C GLY A 126 -1.09 7.36 -3.12
N CYS A 127 -1.49 7.94 -1.98
CA CYS A 127 -1.19 7.38 -0.66
C CYS A 127 -2.31 7.69 0.34
N SER A 128 -2.69 6.68 1.13
CA SER A 128 -3.73 6.82 2.14
C SER A 128 -3.34 7.76 3.30
N VAL A 129 -2.05 7.93 3.61
CA VAL A 129 -1.58 8.81 4.69
C VAL A 129 -1.93 10.30 4.45
N PRO A 130 -1.45 10.93 3.35
CA PRO A 130 -1.81 12.32 3.05
C PRO A 130 -3.29 12.49 2.76
N ALA A 131 -3.95 11.48 2.18
CA ALA A 131 -5.40 11.47 1.98
C ALA A 131 -6.17 11.62 3.30
N ILE A 132 -5.82 10.81 4.29
CA ILE A 132 -6.43 10.89 5.64
C ILE A 132 -6.15 12.26 6.26
N MET A 133 -4.94 12.80 6.15
CA MET A 133 -4.62 14.12 6.70
C MET A 133 -5.34 15.27 5.96
N ALA A 134 -5.57 15.14 4.66
CA ALA A 134 -6.28 16.14 3.85
C ALA A 134 -7.76 16.28 4.27
N THR A 135 -8.33 15.28 4.93
CA THR A 135 -9.70 15.35 5.47
C THR A 135 -9.89 16.43 6.54
N ARG A 136 -8.80 17.01 7.09
CA ARG A 136 -8.86 18.19 7.99
C ARG A 136 -9.42 19.45 7.34
N THR A 137 -9.46 19.49 6.01
CA THR A 137 -10.07 20.58 5.24
C THR A 137 -11.60 20.51 5.22
N LEU A 138 -12.17 19.39 5.69
CA LEU A 138 -13.62 19.21 5.80
C LEU A 138 -14.13 19.86 7.09
N GLU A 139 -15.15 20.70 6.94
CA GLU A 139 -15.71 21.53 8.02
C GLU A 139 -16.42 20.69 9.07
N SER A 140 -17.14 19.64 8.65
CA SER A 140 -17.86 18.76 9.57
C SER A 140 -17.04 17.54 9.97
N ARG A 141 -17.05 17.22 11.27
CA ARG A 141 -16.41 16.00 11.79
C ARG A 141 -17.00 14.73 11.18
N ARG A 142 -18.31 14.74 10.91
CA ARG A 142 -19.02 13.62 10.28
C ARG A 142 -18.47 13.30 8.89
N ASP A 143 -18.38 14.31 8.02
CA ASP A 143 -17.92 14.12 6.64
C ASP A 143 -16.46 13.67 6.62
N ARG A 144 -15.66 14.23 7.54
CA ARG A 144 -14.29 13.79 7.78
C ARG A 144 -14.20 12.31 8.14
N PHE A 145 -15.00 11.84 9.11
CA PHE A 145 -14.94 10.45 9.56
C PHE A 145 -15.41 9.49 8.46
N LEU A 146 -16.52 9.82 7.78
CA LEU A 146 -17.00 9.06 6.64
C LEU A 146 -15.93 8.94 5.54
N THR A 147 -15.29 10.05 5.20
CA THR A 147 -14.22 10.09 4.20
C THR A 147 -13.05 9.21 4.61
N ILE A 148 -12.60 9.26 5.87
CA ILE A 148 -11.50 8.42 6.37
C ILE A 148 -11.84 6.92 6.29
N PHE A 149 -13.10 6.53 6.53
CA PHE A 149 -13.54 5.12 6.37
C PHE A 149 -13.56 4.66 4.91
N MET A 150 -13.70 5.58 3.94
CA MET A 150 -13.73 5.26 2.51
C MET A 150 -12.34 5.26 1.85
N VAL A 151 -11.39 6.05 2.35
CA VAL A 151 -10.03 6.18 1.78
C VAL A 151 -9.28 4.83 1.62
N PRO A 152 -9.31 3.87 2.57
CA PRO A 152 -8.56 2.61 2.45
C PRO A 152 -8.91 1.73 1.24
N PHE A 153 -10.12 1.90 0.71
CA PHE A 153 -10.61 1.18 -0.47
C PHE A 153 -10.10 1.77 -1.78
N MET A 154 -9.52 2.97 -1.74
CA MET A 154 -8.79 3.53 -2.87
C MET A 154 -7.47 2.78 -2.98
N SER A 155 -7.26 2.11 -4.12
CA SER A 155 -6.04 1.33 -4.33
C SER A 155 -4.88 2.29 -4.51
N CYS A 156 -4.01 2.38 -3.50
CA CYS A 156 -2.80 3.19 -3.59
C CYS A 156 -1.79 2.57 -4.56
N GLY A 157 -0.87 3.38 -5.09
CA GLY A 157 0.17 2.93 -6.02
C GLY A 157 0.98 1.72 -5.52
N ALA A 158 1.18 1.62 -4.20
CA ALA A 158 1.91 0.50 -3.57
C ALA A 158 1.21 -0.87 -3.67
N LYS A 159 -0.08 -0.93 -4.05
CA LYS A 159 -0.77 -2.21 -4.31
C LYS A 159 -0.59 -2.70 -5.76
N LEU A 160 -0.20 -1.81 -6.67
CA LEU A 160 -0.07 -2.12 -8.09
C LEU A 160 0.98 -3.20 -8.37
N PRO A 161 2.19 -3.20 -7.76
CA PRO A 161 3.17 -4.27 -7.97
C PRO A 161 2.61 -5.66 -7.66
N VAL A 162 1.87 -5.79 -6.55
CA VAL A 162 1.21 -7.06 -6.19
C VAL A 162 0.24 -7.50 -7.28
N TYR A 163 -0.55 -6.58 -7.85
CA TYR A 163 -1.50 -6.93 -8.91
C TYR A 163 -0.79 -7.28 -10.22
N VAL A 164 0.32 -6.63 -10.54
CA VAL A 164 1.11 -6.93 -11.75
C VAL A 164 1.72 -8.33 -11.64
N VAL A 165 2.35 -8.67 -10.51
CA VAL A 165 2.96 -9.99 -10.29
C VAL A 165 1.93 -11.11 -10.38
N PHE A 166 0.81 -11.00 -9.66
CA PHE A 166 -0.27 -12.00 -9.75
C PHE A 166 -0.94 -12.00 -11.13
N GLY A 167 -1.03 -10.83 -11.79
CA GLY A 167 -1.57 -10.68 -13.14
C GLY A 167 -0.73 -11.42 -14.17
N ALA A 168 0.59 -11.30 -14.12
CA ALA A 168 1.51 -12.05 -14.96
C ALA A 168 1.46 -13.56 -14.65
N ALA A 169 1.50 -13.94 -13.36
CA ALA A 169 1.51 -15.34 -12.94
C ALA A 169 0.24 -16.13 -13.32
N PHE A 170 -0.96 -15.55 -13.16
CA PHE A 170 -2.23 -16.29 -13.28
C PHE A 170 -3.16 -15.79 -14.39
N PHE A 171 -2.94 -14.58 -14.91
CA PHE A 171 -3.84 -13.91 -15.86
C PHE A 171 -3.10 -13.43 -17.10
N SER A 172 -2.03 -14.12 -17.52
CA SER A 172 -1.13 -13.72 -18.61
C SER A 172 -1.83 -13.33 -19.92
N ALA A 173 -2.96 -13.96 -20.26
CA ALA A 173 -3.72 -13.58 -21.46
C ALA A 173 -4.33 -12.16 -21.37
N HIS A 174 -4.78 -11.74 -20.17
CA HIS A 174 -5.43 -10.45 -19.96
C HIS A 174 -5.26 -9.89 -18.53
N PRO A 175 -4.04 -9.53 -18.11
CA PRO A 175 -3.78 -9.04 -16.74
C PRO A 175 -4.54 -7.75 -16.45
N GLY A 176 -4.67 -6.88 -17.46
CA GLY A 176 -5.43 -5.63 -17.35
C GLY A 176 -6.91 -5.82 -16.95
N ARG A 177 -7.55 -6.92 -17.37
CA ARG A 177 -8.94 -7.21 -16.98
C ARG A 177 -9.04 -7.56 -15.49
N MET A 178 -8.06 -8.28 -14.96
CA MET A 178 -8.00 -8.60 -13.53
C MET A 178 -7.87 -7.32 -12.69
N VAL A 179 -6.90 -6.46 -13.03
CA VAL A 179 -6.66 -5.19 -12.32
C VAL A 179 -7.91 -4.30 -12.38
N PHE A 180 -8.56 -4.21 -13.55
CA PHE A 180 -9.80 -3.45 -13.70
C PHE A 180 -10.88 -3.91 -12.71
N TRP A 181 -11.13 -5.23 -12.59
CA TRP A 181 -12.13 -5.75 -11.67
C TRP A 181 -11.79 -5.51 -10.19
N ILE A 182 -10.52 -5.60 -9.82
CA ILE A 182 -10.06 -5.27 -8.46
C ILE A 182 -10.33 -3.80 -8.15
N TYR A 183 -9.99 -2.88 -9.06
CA TYR A 183 -10.24 -1.45 -8.86
C TYR A 183 -11.72 -1.12 -8.76
N VAL A 184 -12.55 -1.72 -9.62
CA VAL A 184 -14.01 -1.58 -9.56
C VAL A 184 -14.54 -2.11 -8.22
N SER A 185 -14.07 -3.26 -7.75
CA SER A 185 -14.48 -3.82 -6.46
C SER A 185 -14.15 -2.87 -5.30
N GLY A 186 -12.98 -2.23 -5.32
CA GLY A 186 -12.58 -1.22 -4.34
C GLY A 186 -13.52 0.00 -4.34
N ILE A 187 -13.83 0.55 -5.51
CA ILE A 187 -14.76 1.69 -5.65
C ILE A 187 -16.16 1.31 -5.15
N VAL A 188 -16.66 0.14 -5.53
CA VAL A 188 -17.97 -0.36 -5.08
C VAL A 188 -17.99 -0.50 -3.56
N LEU A 189 -16.97 -1.11 -2.96
CA LEU A 189 -16.88 -1.29 -1.50
C LEU A 189 -16.67 0.03 -0.75
N ALA A 190 -15.98 1.00 -1.35
CA ALA A 190 -15.90 2.36 -0.82
C ALA A 190 -17.29 3.01 -0.75
N VAL A 191 -18.05 2.95 -1.84
CA VAL A 191 -19.42 3.47 -1.93
C VAL A 191 -20.35 2.77 -0.94
N LEU A 192 -20.32 1.44 -0.89
CA LEU A 192 -21.10 0.64 0.06
C LEU A 192 -20.74 0.99 1.51
N THR A 193 -19.46 1.15 1.83
CA THR A 193 -19.01 1.59 3.16
C THR A 193 -19.55 2.98 3.50
N GLY A 194 -19.45 3.95 2.57
CA GLY A 194 -19.98 5.29 2.79
C GLY A 194 -21.48 5.30 3.07
N LEU A 195 -22.26 4.55 2.29
CA LEU A 195 -23.70 4.37 2.47
C LEU A 195 -24.04 3.68 3.79
N LEU A 196 -23.29 2.62 4.13
CA LEU A 196 -23.42 1.87 5.38
C LEU A 196 -23.18 2.78 6.59
N MET A 197 -22.04 3.46 6.62
CA MET A 197 -21.65 4.33 7.73
C MET A 197 -22.60 5.52 7.90
N LYS A 198 -23.07 6.12 6.79
CA LYS A 198 -24.04 7.22 6.81
C LYS A 198 -25.37 6.82 7.45
N ARG A 199 -25.84 5.60 7.18
CA ARG A 199 -27.13 5.09 7.72
C ARG A 199 -27.01 4.55 9.14
N THR A 200 -25.85 4.02 9.52
CA THR A 200 -25.65 3.36 10.82
C THR A 200 -24.98 4.28 11.84
N LEU A 201 -23.67 4.50 11.71
CA LEU A 201 -22.83 5.09 12.74
C LEU A 201 -22.81 6.63 12.72
N PHE A 202 -22.89 7.25 11.54
CA PHE A 202 -22.74 8.69 11.35
C PHE A 202 -24.02 9.32 10.76
N GLN A 203 -25.09 9.31 11.55
CA GLN A 203 -26.38 9.93 11.21
C GLN A 203 -26.31 11.46 11.42
N GLY A 204 -26.99 12.23 10.55
CA GLY A 204 -27.03 13.70 10.60
C GLY A 204 -27.44 14.33 9.26
N GLU A 205 -27.61 15.65 9.23
CA GLU A 205 -27.81 16.40 7.99
C GLU A 205 -26.48 16.70 7.30
N PRO A 206 -26.41 16.69 5.95
CA PRO A 206 -25.22 17.15 5.24
C PRO A 206 -25.00 18.65 5.49
N SER A 207 -23.75 19.07 5.66
CA SER A 207 -23.43 20.48 5.89
C SER A 207 -23.94 21.35 4.74
N HIS A 208 -24.51 22.52 5.06
CA HIS A 208 -24.93 23.50 4.06
C HIS A 208 -23.70 24.17 3.46
N PHE A 209 -23.28 23.61 2.33
CA PHE A 209 -22.06 23.97 1.68
C PHE A 209 -22.28 25.15 0.71
N ILE A 210 -21.90 26.36 1.13
CA ILE A 210 -21.80 27.53 0.25
C ILE A 210 -20.36 27.57 -0.27
N MET A 211 -20.17 27.19 -1.54
CA MET A 211 -18.85 27.22 -2.20
C MET A 211 -18.62 28.58 -2.84
N GLU A 212 -17.86 29.46 -2.20
CA GLU A 212 -17.32 30.62 -2.89
C GLU A 212 -16.20 30.14 -3.83
N LEU A 213 -16.33 30.41 -5.13
CA LEU A 213 -15.32 30.02 -6.12
C LEU A 213 -14.20 31.08 -6.14
N PRO A 214 -12.97 30.75 -5.69
CA PRO A 214 -11.85 31.68 -5.76
C PRO A 214 -11.44 31.97 -7.22
N PRO A 215 -10.91 33.17 -7.51
CA PRO A 215 -10.34 33.47 -8.82
C PRO A 215 -9.10 32.61 -9.09
N TYR A 216 -8.84 32.29 -10.36
CA TYR A 216 -7.59 31.64 -10.76
C TYR A 216 -6.43 32.61 -10.49
N HIS A 217 -5.41 32.14 -9.79
CA HIS A 217 -4.14 32.85 -9.67
C HIS A 217 -3.00 31.94 -10.13
N LEU A 218 -1.97 32.54 -10.73
CA LEU A 218 -0.75 31.79 -11.04
C LEU A 218 -0.03 31.45 -9.73
N PRO A 219 0.23 30.18 -9.46
CA PRO A 219 0.86 29.76 -8.21
C PRO A 219 2.33 30.18 -8.22
N ARG A 220 2.83 30.75 -7.12
CA ARG A 220 4.23 31.20 -7.01
C ARG A 220 5.12 30.01 -6.69
N LEU A 221 6.05 29.66 -7.58
CA LEU A 221 6.92 28.48 -7.44
C LEU A 221 7.62 28.39 -6.07
N LYS A 222 8.08 29.52 -5.52
CA LYS A 222 8.70 29.58 -4.18
C LYS A 222 7.76 29.12 -3.06
N HIS A 223 6.49 29.53 -3.09
CA HIS A 223 5.51 29.09 -2.09
C HIS A 223 5.22 27.60 -2.25
N ILE A 224 5.04 27.11 -3.48
CA ILE A 224 4.79 25.68 -3.75
C ILE A 224 5.93 24.83 -3.18
N LEU A 225 7.20 25.18 -3.45
CA LEU A 225 8.35 24.42 -2.96
C LEU A 225 8.46 24.44 -1.44
N LEU A 226 8.29 25.61 -0.81
CA LEU A 226 8.31 25.72 0.66
C LEU A 226 7.21 24.88 1.31
N HIS A 227 5.98 24.98 0.80
CA HIS A 227 4.82 24.25 1.34
C HIS A 227 4.96 22.74 1.13
N THR A 228 5.51 22.32 -0.02
CA THR A 228 5.85 20.93 -0.31
C THR A 228 6.91 20.41 0.66
N TRP A 229 7.97 21.18 0.89
CA TRP A 229 9.05 20.83 1.80
C TRP A 229 8.56 20.69 3.25
N ASP A 230 7.73 21.62 3.73
CA ASP A 230 7.17 21.56 5.08
C ASP A 230 6.31 20.32 5.27
N ARG A 231 5.45 19.99 4.29
CA ARG A 231 4.61 18.78 4.33
C ARG A 231 5.44 17.51 4.27
N LEU A 232 6.48 17.47 3.42
CA LEU A 232 7.42 16.35 3.33
C LEU A 232 8.17 16.15 4.65
N LYS A 233 8.75 17.21 5.22
CA LYS A 233 9.45 17.16 6.51
C LYS A 233 8.54 16.63 7.61
N VAL A 234 7.32 17.15 7.68
CA VAL A 234 6.30 16.69 8.62
C VAL A 234 5.99 15.20 8.43
N PHE A 235 5.87 14.74 7.19
CA PHE A 235 5.68 13.33 6.88
C PHE A 235 6.87 12.49 7.37
N LEU A 236 8.10 12.85 7.00
CA LEU A 236 9.32 12.11 7.36
C LEU A 236 9.47 11.92 8.87
N PHE A 237 9.31 12.99 9.66
CA PHE A 237 9.41 12.85 11.11
C PHE A 237 8.24 12.07 11.73
N ARG A 238 7.00 12.24 11.22
CA ARG A 238 5.83 11.60 11.83
C ARG A 238 5.66 10.14 11.42
N ALA A 239 5.94 9.81 10.18
CA ALA A 239 5.93 8.46 9.67
C ALA A 239 7.21 7.73 10.13
N GLY A 240 8.36 8.41 10.22
CA GLY A 240 9.64 7.84 10.69
C GLY A 240 9.54 7.24 12.08
N ARG A 241 8.87 7.96 12.98
CA ARG A 241 8.56 7.49 14.34
C ARG A 241 7.69 6.22 14.39
N VAL A 242 7.05 5.84 13.30
CA VAL A 242 6.22 4.63 13.20
C VAL A 242 6.93 3.55 12.39
N ILE A 243 7.50 3.90 11.23
CA ILE A 243 8.13 2.95 10.30
C ILE A 243 9.45 2.42 10.86
N VAL A 244 10.33 3.27 11.41
CA VAL A 244 11.64 2.81 11.91
C VAL A 244 11.53 1.78 13.05
N PRO A 245 10.75 2.00 14.14
CA PRO A 245 10.58 0.99 15.18
C PRO A 245 9.92 -0.30 14.70
N MET A 246 9.14 -0.19 13.63
CA MET A 246 8.38 -1.30 13.08
C MET A 246 9.23 -2.15 12.14
N VAL A 247 10.05 -1.54 11.28
CA VAL A 247 11.06 -2.25 10.49
C VAL A 247 12.12 -2.85 11.40
N LEU A 248 12.49 -2.16 12.49
CA LEU A 248 13.32 -2.72 13.55
C LEU A 248 12.72 -4.01 14.14
N LEU A 249 11.41 -4.01 14.43
CA LEU A 249 10.72 -5.19 14.93
C LEU A 249 10.70 -6.32 13.88
N LEU A 250 10.46 -6.01 12.61
CA LEU A 250 10.51 -6.99 11.52
C LEU A 250 11.91 -7.56 11.34
N GLY A 251 12.94 -6.72 11.28
CA GLY A 251 14.33 -7.15 11.15
C GLY A 251 14.75 -8.05 12.32
N PHE A 252 14.30 -7.72 13.54
CA PHE A 252 14.49 -8.60 14.69
C PHE A 252 13.78 -9.95 14.52
N LEU A 253 12.50 -9.95 14.10
CA LEU A 253 11.76 -11.20 13.87
C LEU A 253 12.34 -12.02 12.71
N ASN A 254 12.95 -11.37 11.71
CA ASN A 254 13.56 -12.02 10.56
C ASN A 254 14.93 -12.63 10.94
N SER A 255 15.74 -11.92 11.71
CA SER A 255 17.10 -12.34 12.08
C SER A 255 17.13 -13.43 13.17
N VAL A 256 16.14 -13.43 14.08
CA VAL A 256 16.10 -14.37 15.21
C VAL A 256 15.37 -15.65 14.83
N GLY A 257 16.04 -16.80 15.00
CA GLY A 257 15.48 -18.12 14.77
C GLY A 257 14.65 -18.64 15.94
N ARG A 258 13.93 -19.75 15.73
CA ARG A 258 13.15 -20.46 16.76
C ARG A 258 13.98 -20.83 18.01
N ASP A 259 15.26 -21.11 17.82
CA ASP A 259 16.18 -21.51 18.88
C ASP A 259 16.83 -20.32 19.62
N GLY A 260 16.45 -19.09 19.25
CA GLY A 260 17.04 -17.86 19.79
C GLY A 260 18.42 -17.51 19.22
N SER A 261 18.89 -18.26 18.20
CA SER A 261 20.06 -17.91 17.42
C SER A 261 19.78 -16.70 16.51
N PHE A 262 20.81 -15.88 16.29
CA PHE A 262 20.79 -14.77 15.32
C PHE A 262 21.49 -15.23 14.04
N GLY A 263 21.12 -14.65 12.90
CA GLY A 263 21.67 -15.03 11.58
C GLY A 263 20.75 -15.94 10.76
N ASN A 264 19.44 -15.93 11.05
CA ASN A 264 18.44 -16.74 10.36
C ASN A 264 17.60 -15.90 9.38
N GLU A 265 18.17 -14.79 8.89
CA GLU A 265 17.50 -13.89 7.95
C GLU A 265 16.97 -14.66 6.75
N ASP A 266 15.72 -14.37 6.39
CA ASP A 266 15.03 -15.00 5.25
C ASP A 266 15.08 -16.53 5.29
N SER A 267 15.08 -17.16 6.48
CA SER A 267 15.00 -18.63 6.58
C SER A 267 13.63 -19.10 7.09
N GLU A 268 13.27 -20.36 6.80
CA GLU A 268 12.07 -21.01 7.35
C GLU A 268 12.06 -21.08 8.89
N THR A 269 13.25 -20.99 9.49
CA THR A 269 13.44 -21.09 10.94
C THR A 269 13.28 -19.76 11.67
N SER A 270 13.14 -18.64 10.94
CA SER A 270 12.94 -17.32 11.53
C SER A 270 11.65 -17.25 12.38
N LEU A 271 11.67 -16.39 13.40
CA LEU A 271 10.47 -16.08 14.19
C LEU A 271 9.38 -15.45 13.32
N LEU A 272 9.76 -14.67 12.30
CA LEU A 272 8.84 -14.10 11.32
C LEU A 272 8.04 -15.20 10.59
N CYS A 273 8.73 -16.22 10.07
CA CYS A 273 8.09 -17.37 9.45
C CYS A 273 7.20 -18.12 10.44
N THR A 274 7.66 -18.32 11.67
CA THR A 274 6.86 -18.99 12.72
C THR A 274 5.54 -18.27 13.03
N VAL A 275 5.58 -16.95 13.20
CA VAL A 275 4.38 -16.15 13.44
C VAL A 275 3.48 -16.14 12.20
N GLY A 276 4.06 -16.07 11.00
CA GLY A 276 3.30 -16.08 9.75
C GLY A 276 2.64 -17.43 9.44
N THR A 277 3.29 -18.56 9.75
CA THR A 277 2.67 -19.89 9.64
C THR A 277 1.58 -20.09 10.69
N ALA A 278 1.73 -19.50 11.89
CA ALA A 278 0.73 -19.58 12.94
C ALA A 278 -0.61 -18.89 12.57
N ILE A 279 -0.57 -17.86 11.70
CA ILE A 279 -1.78 -17.19 11.21
C ILE A 279 -2.38 -17.83 9.95
N THR A 280 -1.66 -18.73 9.27
CA THR A 280 -2.13 -19.42 8.05
C THR A 280 -3.50 -20.10 8.19
N PRO A 281 -3.85 -20.78 9.31
CA PRO A 281 -5.17 -21.39 9.47
C PRO A 281 -6.34 -20.39 9.36
N LEU A 282 -6.10 -19.11 9.66
CA LEU A 282 -7.11 -18.07 9.49
C LEU A 282 -7.39 -17.76 8.01
N PHE A 283 -6.41 -17.99 7.14
CA PHE A 283 -6.51 -17.72 5.69
C PHE A 283 -6.86 -18.96 4.86
N GLU A 284 -6.85 -20.16 5.45
CA GLU A 284 -7.28 -21.41 4.81
C GLU A 284 -8.70 -21.32 4.19
N PRO A 285 -9.71 -20.71 4.84
CA PRO A 285 -11.05 -20.54 4.26
C PRO A 285 -11.08 -19.65 3.00
N MET A 286 -10.11 -18.76 2.86
CA MET A 286 -9.93 -17.88 1.70
C MET A 286 -9.11 -18.54 0.59
N GLY A 287 -8.62 -19.75 0.82
CA GLY A 287 -7.85 -20.53 -0.12
C GLY A 287 -6.35 -20.45 0.08
N VAL A 288 -5.82 -19.87 1.16
CA VAL A 288 -4.38 -19.98 1.45
C VAL A 288 -4.12 -21.32 2.13
N GLU A 289 -3.64 -22.29 1.37
CA GLU A 289 -3.37 -23.65 1.85
C GLU A 289 -2.20 -23.65 2.86
N LYS A 290 -2.12 -24.68 3.71
CA LYS A 290 -1.07 -24.77 4.75
C LYS A 290 0.34 -24.78 4.16
N ASP A 291 0.48 -25.38 2.99
CA ASP A 291 1.73 -25.46 2.23
C ASP A 291 2.09 -24.12 1.56
N ASN A 292 1.16 -23.16 1.55
CA ASN A 292 1.35 -21.79 1.07
C ASN A 292 1.40 -20.79 2.25
N TRP A 293 2.13 -21.15 3.31
CA TRP A 293 2.44 -20.25 4.40
C TRP A 293 3.20 -18.97 3.97
N PRO A 294 4.03 -18.94 2.89
CA PRO A 294 4.68 -17.71 2.45
C PRO A 294 3.68 -16.62 2.07
N ALA A 295 2.53 -16.99 1.49
CA ALA A 295 1.46 -16.03 1.22
C ALA A 295 0.89 -15.42 2.52
N SER A 296 0.83 -16.18 3.62
CA SER A 296 0.40 -15.65 4.92
C SER A 296 1.43 -14.70 5.53
N VAL A 297 2.72 -15.05 5.45
CA VAL A 297 3.83 -14.18 5.87
C VAL A 297 3.83 -12.89 5.07
N ALA A 298 3.66 -12.96 3.75
CA ALA A 298 3.58 -11.80 2.88
C ALA A 298 2.40 -10.87 3.21
N LEU A 299 1.24 -11.40 3.58
CA LEU A 299 0.12 -10.56 4.06
C LEU A 299 0.45 -9.83 5.36
N PHE A 300 1.19 -10.50 6.26
CA PHE A 300 1.66 -9.93 7.51
C PHE A 300 2.70 -8.84 7.28
N THR A 301 3.71 -9.08 6.44
CA THR A 301 4.69 -8.04 6.04
C THR A 301 4.00 -6.89 5.32
N GLY A 302 2.94 -7.16 4.56
CA GLY A 302 2.09 -6.16 3.92
C GLY A 302 1.35 -5.21 4.87
N LEU A 303 1.10 -5.61 6.12
CA LEU A 303 0.49 -4.72 7.13
C LEU A 303 1.38 -3.51 7.42
N PHE A 304 2.68 -3.73 7.30
CA PHE A 304 3.72 -2.75 7.55
C PHE A 304 3.94 -1.85 6.33
N ALA A 305 4.21 -2.46 5.17
CA ALA A 305 4.33 -1.79 3.87
C ALA A 305 3.73 -2.66 2.77
N LYS A 306 2.80 -2.13 1.97
CA LYS A 306 2.05 -2.93 0.98
C LYS A 306 2.93 -3.45 -0.16
N GLU A 307 3.96 -2.71 -0.54
CA GLU A 307 4.93 -3.12 -1.55
C GLU A 307 5.82 -4.28 -1.08
N ALA A 308 6.08 -4.38 0.23
CA ALA A 308 6.87 -5.47 0.82
C ALA A 308 6.23 -6.85 0.62
N VAL A 309 4.93 -6.92 0.33
CA VAL A 309 4.25 -8.19 -0.03
C VAL A 309 4.96 -8.86 -1.21
N VAL A 310 5.36 -8.09 -2.23
CA VAL A 310 6.04 -8.67 -3.41
C VAL A 310 7.43 -9.16 -3.02
N GLY A 311 8.22 -8.33 -2.34
CA GLY A 311 9.58 -8.73 -1.92
C GLY A 311 9.57 -9.99 -1.05
N THR A 312 8.65 -10.09 -0.08
CA THR A 312 8.50 -11.30 0.75
C THR A 312 8.08 -12.53 -0.06
N LEU A 313 7.17 -12.38 -1.02
CA LEU A 313 6.77 -13.51 -1.89
C LEU A 313 7.93 -13.97 -2.77
N THR A 314 8.65 -13.02 -3.38
CA THR A 314 9.78 -13.31 -4.27
C THR A 314 10.91 -14.03 -3.53
N SER A 315 11.31 -13.50 -2.37
CA SER A 315 12.37 -14.10 -1.55
C SER A 315 11.98 -15.51 -1.08
N LEU A 316 10.83 -15.67 -0.42
CA LEU A 316 10.42 -16.96 0.14
C LEU A 316 10.13 -18.02 -0.92
N TYR A 317 9.53 -17.64 -2.06
CA TYR A 317 9.32 -18.61 -3.15
C TYR A 317 10.61 -18.92 -3.91
N GLY A 318 11.53 -17.96 -4.05
CA GLY A 318 12.84 -18.21 -4.65
C GLY A 318 13.66 -19.19 -3.81
N GLN A 319 13.65 -19.05 -2.49
CA GLN A 319 14.32 -19.96 -1.57
C GLN A 319 13.73 -21.37 -1.58
N MET A 320 12.41 -21.49 -1.62
CA MET A 320 11.78 -22.80 -1.74
C MET A 320 12.13 -23.49 -3.05
N GLU A 321 12.28 -22.73 -4.14
CA GLU A 321 12.75 -23.31 -5.40
C GLU A 321 14.23 -23.73 -5.32
N SER A 322 15.09 -22.95 -4.66
CA SER A 322 16.47 -23.38 -4.43
C SER A 322 16.53 -24.63 -3.55
N ASP A 323 15.66 -24.77 -2.56
CA ASP A 323 15.59 -25.95 -1.70
C ASP A 323 15.01 -27.17 -2.43
N ASP A 324 13.96 -26.98 -3.24
CA ASP A 324 13.38 -28.01 -4.10
C ASP A 324 14.35 -28.46 -5.20
N ALA A 325 15.21 -27.55 -5.70
CA ALA A 325 16.28 -27.85 -6.65
C ALA A 325 17.52 -28.48 -5.99
N ASN A 326 17.83 -28.12 -4.74
CA ASN A 326 18.98 -28.61 -3.97
C ASN A 326 18.70 -29.87 -3.15
N ALA A 327 17.52 -30.49 -3.29
CA ALA A 327 17.26 -31.85 -2.81
C ALA A 327 18.18 -32.94 -3.45
N GLY A 328 19.16 -32.55 -4.27
CA GLY A 328 20.23 -33.39 -4.82
C GLY A 328 21.67 -32.87 -4.68
N ALA A 329 21.94 -31.72 -4.06
CA ALA A 329 23.31 -31.23 -3.85
C ALA A 329 23.35 -30.27 -2.65
N GLY A 330 24.21 -30.58 -1.69
CA GLY A 330 24.37 -29.77 -0.48
C GLY A 330 24.96 -28.39 -0.75
N ASP A 331 24.47 -27.44 0.05
CA ASP A 331 25.11 -26.22 0.57
C ASP A 331 26.37 -25.71 -0.15
N ALA A 332 26.22 -24.58 -0.85
CA ALA A 332 27.25 -23.56 -1.02
C ALA A 332 26.66 -22.35 -1.75
N GLY A 333 26.35 -21.31 -0.99
CA GLY A 333 26.04 -19.98 -1.50
C GLY A 333 26.64 -18.94 -0.55
N GLU A 334 27.94 -19.01 -0.32
CA GLU A 334 28.68 -17.87 0.23
C GLU A 334 28.68 -16.80 -0.86
N ASP A 335 27.79 -15.81 -0.74
CA ASP A 335 27.94 -14.55 -1.48
C ASP A 335 29.31 -13.97 -1.11
N GLU A 336 30.23 -13.93 -2.08
CA GLU A 336 31.51 -13.23 -1.94
C GLU A 336 31.20 -11.78 -1.55
N GLU A 337 31.38 -11.43 -0.28
CA GLU A 337 31.26 -10.06 0.22
C GLU A 337 32.31 -9.19 -0.50
N ALA A 338 31.89 -8.56 -1.61
CA ALA A 338 32.68 -7.54 -2.28
C ALA A 338 33.07 -6.46 -1.26
N ALA A 339 34.36 -6.07 -1.25
CA ALA A 339 34.88 -5.10 -0.29
C ALA A 339 34.01 -3.83 -0.28
N PHE A 340 33.33 -3.60 0.85
CA PHE A 340 32.40 -2.48 0.99
C PHE A 340 33.09 -1.15 0.69
N SER A 341 32.60 -0.44 -0.32
CA SER A 341 33.06 0.91 -0.65
C SER A 341 31.88 1.87 -0.78
N LEU A 342 31.72 2.72 0.24
CA LEU A 342 30.63 3.69 0.32
C LEU A 342 30.60 4.65 -0.88
N TRP A 343 31.76 5.01 -1.43
CA TRP A 343 31.84 5.88 -2.60
C TRP A 343 31.32 5.21 -3.87
N GLN A 344 31.54 3.91 -4.04
CA GLN A 344 31.03 3.16 -5.20
C GLN A 344 29.52 3.00 -5.09
N GLY A 345 28.99 2.60 -3.92
CA GLY A 345 27.54 2.50 -3.71
C GLY A 345 26.81 3.83 -3.94
N LEU A 346 27.40 4.96 -3.56
CA LEU A 346 26.84 6.28 -3.88
C LEU A 346 26.96 6.63 -5.37
N ALA A 347 28.07 6.29 -6.04
CA ALA A 347 28.22 6.50 -7.46
C ALA A 347 27.19 5.69 -8.27
N ASP A 348 26.97 4.43 -7.89
CA ASP A 348 25.97 3.54 -8.48
C ASP A 348 24.57 4.10 -8.26
N ALA A 349 24.27 4.57 -7.04
CA ALA A 349 23.02 5.28 -6.76
C ALA A 349 22.82 6.48 -7.70
N PHE A 350 23.83 7.35 -7.87
CA PHE A 350 23.73 8.50 -8.78
C PHE A 350 23.58 8.09 -10.25
N ALA A 351 24.14 6.96 -10.67
CA ALA A 351 24.02 6.43 -12.02
C ALA A 351 22.58 5.96 -12.34
N THR A 352 21.80 5.56 -11.34
CA THR A 352 20.39 5.17 -11.54
C THR A 352 19.51 6.33 -12.01
N ILE A 353 19.77 7.57 -11.58
CA ILE A 353 18.94 8.74 -11.90
C ILE A 353 18.84 8.93 -13.42
N PRO A 354 19.93 9.13 -14.19
CA PRO A 354 19.82 9.33 -15.63
C PRO A 354 19.27 8.11 -16.36
N ALA A 355 19.59 6.89 -15.91
CA ALA A 355 19.08 5.66 -16.49
C ALA A 355 17.55 5.57 -16.38
N ASN A 356 17.00 5.87 -15.20
CA ASN A 356 15.57 5.85 -14.96
C ASN A 356 14.85 7.05 -15.58
N LEU A 357 15.45 8.25 -15.56
CA LEU A 357 14.88 9.43 -16.23
C LEU A 357 14.78 9.25 -17.74
N ALA A 358 15.71 8.52 -18.37
CA ALA A 358 15.64 8.19 -19.78
C ALA A 358 14.40 7.31 -20.11
N LYS A 359 14.01 6.41 -19.19
CA LYS A 359 12.80 5.59 -19.29
C LYS A 359 11.51 6.41 -19.13
N VAL A 360 11.52 7.50 -18.36
CA VAL A 360 10.36 8.40 -18.16
C VAL A 360 9.81 8.94 -19.49
N GLY A 361 10.69 9.31 -20.43
CA GLY A 361 10.29 9.80 -21.75
C GLY A 361 9.55 8.77 -22.60
N GLN A 362 9.87 7.48 -22.41
CA GLN A 362 9.14 6.36 -23.02
C GLN A 362 7.83 6.05 -22.25
N GLY A 363 7.83 6.30 -20.93
CA GLY A 363 6.68 6.20 -20.03
C GLY A 363 5.54 7.19 -20.30
N LEU A 364 5.69 8.14 -21.24
CA LEU A 364 4.55 8.90 -21.78
C LEU A 364 3.56 7.98 -22.53
N ARG A 365 4.05 6.87 -23.09
CA ARG A 365 3.22 5.87 -23.80
C ARG A 365 2.62 4.82 -22.87
N ASP A 366 3.27 4.56 -21.73
CA ASP A 366 2.75 3.69 -20.68
C ASP A 366 2.74 4.32 -19.27
N PRO A 367 1.88 5.34 -19.07
CA PRO A 367 1.85 6.20 -17.90
C PRO A 367 1.28 5.58 -16.61
N LEU A 368 0.68 4.39 -16.72
CA LEU A 368 0.07 3.66 -15.61
C LEU A 368 0.81 2.34 -15.31
N GLY A 369 1.91 2.05 -16.01
CA GLY A 369 2.58 0.74 -15.95
C GLY A 369 1.72 -0.39 -16.52
N LEU A 370 0.80 -0.09 -17.45
CA LEU A 370 -0.08 -1.06 -18.11
C LEU A 370 0.69 -1.94 -19.11
N GLY A 371 1.89 -1.56 -19.51
CA GLY A 371 2.83 -2.35 -20.30
C GLY A 371 3.33 -3.56 -19.52
N ALA A 372 3.48 -3.45 -18.20
CA ALA A 372 3.70 -4.59 -17.30
C ALA A 372 2.45 -5.50 -17.17
N LEU A 373 1.27 -5.02 -17.63
CA LEU A 373 0.06 -5.82 -17.79
C LEU A 373 -0.06 -6.46 -19.19
N SER A 374 1.05 -6.54 -19.94
CA SER A 374 1.15 -7.31 -21.19
C SER A 374 1.11 -8.82 -20.97
N GLY A 375 1.32 -9.28 -19.73
CA GLY A 375 1.34 -10.69 -19.36
C GLY A 375 2.67 -11.38 -19.63
N ASP A 376 3.71 -10.62 -19.98
CA ASP A 376 5.07 -11.10 -20.13
C ASP A 376 5.74 -11.25 -18.76
N GLU A 377 5.89 -12.50 -18.32
CA GLU A 377 6.51 -12.84 -17.05
C GLU A 377 7.97 -12.39 -16.98
N ALA A 378 8.72 -12.40 -18.10
CA ALA A 378 10.12 -11.98 -18.11
C ALA A 378 10.27 -10.47 -17.92
N ALA A 379 9.38 -9.68 -18.52
CA ALA A 379 9.34 -8.24 -18.33
C ALA A 379 8.99 -7.87 -16.88
N VAL A 380 7.99 -8.55 -16.30
CA VAL A 380 7.59 -8.32 -14.90
C VAL A 380 8.66 -8.79 -13.92
N ALA A 381 9.33 -9.92 -14.21
CA ALA A 381 10.42 -10.44 -13.40
C ALA A 381 11.59 -9.44 -13.32
N ALA A 382 11.94 -8.80 -14.46
CA ALA A 382 12.96 -7.77 -14.52
C ALA A 382 12.57 -6.47 -13.78
N ASP A 383 11.29 -6.07 -13.81
CA ASP A 383 10.80 -4.87 -13.11
C ASP A 383 10.82 -5.00 -11.58
N ILE A 384 10.77 -6.22 -11.05
CA ILE A 384 10.76 -6.49 -9.60
C ILE A 384 12.05 -7.14 -9.10
N ASP A 385 13.10 -7.17 -9.93
CA ASP A 385 14.40 -7.80 -9.67
C ASP A 385 14.25 -9.24 -9.14
N SER A 386 13.58 -10.08 -9.93
CA SER A 386 13.28 -11.48 -9.57
C SER A 386 13.52 -12.43 -10.73
N ASP A 387 13.64 -13.72 -10.40
CA ASP A 387 13.69 -14.77 -11.40
C ASP A 387 12.29 -15.17 -11.88
N VAL A 388 12.19 -15.50 -13.18
CA VAL A 388 10.95 -16.04 -13.80
C VAL A 388 10.49 -17.34 -13.10
N SER A 389 11.42 -18.02 -12.46
CA SER A 389 11.22 -19.28 -11.76
C SER A 389 10.33 -19.13 -10.51
N VAL A 390 10.33 -17.95 -9.86
CA VAL A 390 9.41 -17.55 -8.79
C VAL A 390 7.94 -17.65 -9.22
N PHE A 391 7.62 -17.31 -10.48
CA PHE A 391 6.25 -17.40 -11.02
C PHE A 391 5.79 -18.86 -11.16
N ARG A 392 6.71 -19.82 -11.28
CA ARG A 392 6.42 -21.25 -11.28
C ARG A 392 6.08 -21.73 -9.87
N ALA A 393 6.92 -21.39 -8.88
CA ALA A 393 6.68 -21.71 -7.48
C ALA A 393 5.34 -21.14 -6.99
N MET A 394 5.04 -19.89 -7.37
CA MET A 394 3.77 -19.23 -7.07
C MET A 394 2.57 -20.00 -7.65
N ARG A 395 2.65 -20.48 -8.90
CA ARG A 395 1.59 -21.28 -9.53
C ARG A 395 1.40 -22.65 -8.88
N GLN A 396 2.47 -23.28 -8.40
CA GLN A 396 2.39 -24.56 -7.68
C GLN A 396 1.70 -24.39 -6.33
N ARG A 397 1.99 -23.31 -5.60
CA ARG A 397 1.44 -23.04 -4.26
C ARG A 397 0.02 -22.46 -4.29
N PHE A 398 -0.37 -21.77 -5.36
CA PHE A 398 -1.76 -21.43 -5.66
C PHE A 398 -2.40 -22.50 -6.57
N SER A 399 -2.47 -23.71 -6.03
CA SER A 399 -2.87 -24.95 -6.72
C SER A 399 -4.24 -24.90 -7.42
N LYS A 400 -5.17 -24.06 -6.94
CA LYS A 400 -6.53 -23.90 -7.49
C LYS A 400 -6.64 -22.76 -8.50
N GLY A 401 -5.51 -22.20 -8.93
CA GLY A 401 -5.39 -21.29 -10.06
C GLY A 401 -5.94 -19.89 -9.81
N ALA A 402 -6.40 -19.26 -10.90
CA ALA A 402 -6.70 -17.83 -10.97
C ALA A 402 -7.73 -17.33 -9.94
N HIS A 403 -8.75 -18.12 -9.58
CA HIS A 403 -9.76 -17.71 -8.60
C HIS A 403 -9.21 -17.64 -7.16
N GLN A 404 -8.27 -18.53 -6.80
CA GLN A 404 -7.58 -18.48 -5.52
C GLN A 404 -6.69 -17.24 -5.41
N ALA A 405 -5.92 -16.98 -6.47
CA ALA A 405 -5.14 -15.75 -6.61
C ALA A 405 -6.02 -14.49 -6.50
N PHE A 406 -7.18 -14.47 -7.16
CA PHE A 406 -8.10 -13.32 -7.09
C PHE A 406 -8.67 -13.11 -5.69
N ALA A 407 -9.00 -14.18 -4.96
CA ALA A 407 -9.44 -14.09 -3.56
C ALA A 407 -8.35 -13.46 -2.68
N TYR A 408 -7.11 -13.89 -2.85
CA TYR A 408 -5.96 -13.31 -2.17
C TYR A 408 -5.79 -11.81 -2.48
N LEU A 409 -5.92 -11.42 -3.76
CA LEU A 409 -5.85 -10.02 -4.16
C LEU A 409 -7.01 -9.17 -3.61
N LEU A 410 -8.22 -9.72 -3.53
CA LEU A 410 -9.34 -9.05 -2.86
C LEU A 410 -9.04 -8.82 -1.38
N PHE A 411 -8.41 -9.77 -0.70
CA PHE A 411 -7.99 -9.56 0.67
C PHE A 411 -6.94 -8.46 0.76
N VAL A 412 -5.89 -8.49 -0.08
CA VAL A 412 -4.84 -7.46 -0.16
C VAL A 412 -5.43 -6.06 -0.38
N LEU A 413 -6.45 -5.96 -1.23
CA LEU A 413 -7.18 -4.73 -1.49
C LEU A 413 -7.89 -4.19 -0.24
N LEU A 414 -8.54 -5.06 0.54
CA LEU A 414 -9.56 -4.67 1.52
C LEU A 414 -9.10 -4.67 2.97
N TYR A 415 -8.08 -5.44 3.32
CA TYR A 415 -7.59 -5.50 4.69
C TYR A 415 -6.94 -4.17 5.12
N VAL A 416 -6.64 -4.08 6.41
CA VAL A 416 -6.07 -2.89 7.07
C VAL A 416 -4.95 -2.27 6.21
N PRO A 417 -4.98 -0.95 5.94
CA PRO A 417 -3.95 -0.28 5.17
C PRO A 417 -2.62 -0.33 5.94
N CYS A 418 -1.53 0.17 5.33
CA CYS A 418 -0.24 0.18 6.01
C CYS A 418 -0.31 0.87 7.38
N LEU A 419 0.54 0.47 8.32
CA LEU A 419 0.53 1.03 9.68
C LEU A 419 0.70 2.55 9.72
N ALA A 420 1.40 3.14 8.74
CA ALA A 420 1.50 4.60 8.61
C ALA A 420 0.12 5.24 8.37
N ALA A 421 -0.70 4.65 7.49
CA ALA A 421 -2.05 5.12 7.21
C ALA A 421 -2.96 4.90 8.41
N MET A 422 -2.84 3.75 9.10
CA MET A 422 -3.55 3.53 10.35
C MET A 422 -3.15 4.56 11.41
N GLY A 423 -1.86 4.82 11.61
CA GLY A 423 -1.38 5.84 12.53
C GLY A 423 -1.98 7.23 12.25
N ALA A 424 -2.13 7.60 10.97
CA ALA A 424 -2.85 8.79 10.58
C ALA A 424 -4.35 8.71 10.94
N ALA A 425 -5.02 7.59 10.61
CA ALA A 425 -6.42 7.36 10.95
C ALA A 425 -6.68 7.47 12.46
N PHE A 426 -5.84 6.84 13.29
CA PHE A 426 -5.94 6.90 14.76
C PHE A 426 -5.82 8.32 15.32
N ARG A 427 -4.97 9.17 14.71
CA ARG A 427 -4.87 10.59 15.09
C ARG A 427 -6.09 11.39 14.66
N GLU A 428 -6.64 11.12 13.47
CA GLU A 428 -7.76 11.89 12.95
C GLU A 428 -9.13 11.46 13.50
N LEU A 429 -9.32 10.17 13.78
CA LEU A 429 -10.56 9.56 14.28
C LEU A 429 -10.59 9.43 15.82
N GLY A 430 -9.41 9.43 16.46
CA GLY A 430 -9.24 9.03 17.85
C GLY A 430 -9.17 7.51 18.03
N ARG A 431 -8.73 7.06 19.22
CA ARG A 431 -8.45 5.64 19.50
C ARG A 431 -9.63 4.72 19.22
N PHE A 432 -10.83 5.10 19.68
CA PHE A 432 -12.03 4.27 19.55
C PHE A 432 -12.45 4.03 18.08
N TYR A 433 -12.58 5.11 17.29
CA TYR A 433 -12.98 4.98 15.89
C TYR A 433 -11.84 4.46 15.01
N GLY A 434 -10.58 4.70 15.38
CA GLY A 434 -9.42 4.10 14.74
C GLY A 434 -9.38 2.57 14.92
N THR A 435 -9.60 2.06 16.15
CA THR A 435 -9.72 0.61 16.37
C THR A 435 -10.92 0.03 15.65
N LEU A 436 -12.04 0.77 15.63
CA LEU A 436 -13.25 0.34 14.91
C LEU A 436 -13.00 0.20 13.40
N LEU A 437 -12.28 1.16 12.80
CA LEU A 437 -11.86 1.11 11.40
C LEU A 437 -10.95 -0.09 11.14
N ALA A 438 -9.95 -0.34 12.00
CA ALA A 438 -9.04 -1.48 11.85
C ALA A 438 -9.81 -2.82 11.84
N VAL A 439 -10.65 -3.04 12.84
CA VAL A 439 -11.48 -4.24 12.96
C VAL A 439 -12.43 -4.37 11.76
N TYR A 440 -13.03 -3.26 11.35
CA TYR A 440 -13.92 -3.23 10.19
C TYR A 440 -13.24 -3.72 8.92
N LEU A 441 -12.07 -3.17 8.59
CA LEU A 441 -11.35 -3.51 7.37
C LEU A 441 -10.85 -4.96 7.39
N THR A 442 -10.34 -5.44 8.53
CA THR A 442 -9.92 -6.85 8.65
C THR A 442 -11.09 -7.81 8.46
N VAL A 443 -12.21 -7.58 9.15
CA VAL A 443 -13.39 -8.46 9.07
C VAL A 443 -14.01 -8.39 7.69
N LEU A 444 -14.14 -7.19 7.11
CA LEU A 444 -14.69 -7.01 5.76
C LEU A 444 -13.80 -7.69 4.72
N GLY A 445 -12.48 -7.45 4.76
CA GLY A 445 -11.54 -8.05 3.81
C GLY A 445 -11.54 -9.57 3.88
N TRP A 446 -11.46 -10.13 5.09
CA TRP A 446 -11.53 -11.58 5.30
C TRP A 446 -12.86 -12.15 4.80
N SER A 447 -13.98 -11.48 5.10
CA SER A 447 -15.30 -11.96 4.73
C SER A 447 -15.52 -11.93 3.21
N VAL A 448 -15.15 -10.84 2.54
CA VAL A 448 -15.32 -10.69 1.09
C VAL A 448 -14.45 -11.68 0.33
N ALA A 449 -13.19 -11.84 0.73
CA ALA A 449 -12.28 -12.76 0.07
C ALA A 449 -12.66 -14.23 0.29
N THR A 450 -13.06 -14.60 1.51
CA THR A 450 -13.56 -15.95 1.83
C THR A 450 -14.85 -16.26 1.07
N LEU A 451 -15.81 -15.32 1.04
CA LEU A 451 -17.03 -15.49 0.26
C LEU A 451 -16.74 -15.70 -1.22
N TYR A 452 -15.86 -14.89 -1.81
CA TYR A 452 -15.48 -15.04 -3.21
C TYR A 452 -14.88 -16.43 -3.49
N TYR A 453 -13.90 -16.86 -2.69
CA TYR A 453 -13.25 -18.15 -2.87
C TYR A 453 -14.22 -19.33 -2.72
N GLN A 454 -15.06 -19.31 -1.69
CA GLN A 454 -16.00 -20.40 -1.41
C GLN A 454 -17.15 -20.46 -2.41
N LEU A 455 -17.59 -19.32 -2.95
CA LEU A 455 -18.59 -19.29 -4.02
C LEU A 455 -18.01 -19.76 -5.36
N ALA A 456 -16.73 -19.50 -5.61
CA ALA A 456 -16.08 -19.85 -6.87
C ALA A 456 -15.56 -21.30 -6.93
N LEU A 457 -15.01 -21.83 -5.84
CA LEU A 457 -14.26 -23.10 -5.84
C LEU A 457 -14.61 -24.03 -4.68
N GLY A 458 -14.68 -23.52 -3.44
CA GLY A 458 -14.72 -24.37 -2.25
C GLY A 458 -16.08 -25.00 -1.97
N HIS A 459 -17.17 -24.28 -2.29
CA HIS A 459 -18.57 -24.66 -2.07
C HIS A 459 -18.91 -25.17 -0.65
N GLN A 460 -18.09 -24.90 0.37
CA GLN A 460 -18.34 -25.33 1.75
C GLN A 460 -19.33 -24.39 2.43
N THR A 461 -20.49 -24.92 2.83
CA THR A 461 -21.60 -24.13 3.40
C THR A 461 -21.23 -23.42 4.69
N VAL A 462 -20.43 -24.05 5.56
CA VAL A 462 -19.96 -23.44 6.82
C VAL A 462 -19.16 -22.17 6.56
N TRP A 463 -18.22 -22.21 5.61
CA TRP A 463 -17.38 -21.07 5.27
C TRP A 463 -18.06 -20.02 4.39
N ILE A 464 -19.25 -20.30 3.86
CA ILE A 464 -20.12 -19.30 3.22
C ILE A 464 -20.98 -18.59 4.28
N LEU A 465 -21.52 -19.34 5.25
CA LEU A 465 -22.38 -18.79 6.30
C LEU A 465 -21.60 -17.96 7.32
N THR A 466 -20.37 -18.37 7.67
CA THR A 466 -19.52 -17.67 8.65
C THR A 466 -19.24 -16.21 8.28
N PRO A 467 -18.73 -15.87 7.09
CA PRO A 467 -18.52 -14.47 6.70
C PRO A 467 -19.83 -13.69 6.59
N CYS A 468 -20.93 -14.30 6.13
CA CYS A 468 -22.25 -13.66 6.16
C CYS A 468 -22.69 -13.30 7.59
N ALA A 469 -22.49 -14.22 8.55
CA ALA A 469 -22.80 -14.00 9.95
C ALA A 469 -21.91 -12.91 10.57
N LEU A 470 -20.61 -12.88 10.26
CA LEU A 470 -19.68 -11.83 10.71
C LEU A 470 -20.06 -10.46 10.16
N LEU A 471 -20.37 -10.35 8.86
CA LEU A 471 -20.83 -9.10 8.27
C LEU A 471 -22.16 -8.64 8.88
N GLY A 472 -23.10 -9.56 9.14
CA GLY A 472 -24.35 -9.27 9.83
C GLY A 472 -24.15 -8.79 11.27
N ALA A 473 -23.27 -9.45 12.03
CA ALA A 473 -22.92 -9.06 13.39
C ALA A 473 -22.25 -7.68 13.44
N LEU A 474 -21.35 -7.42 12.48
CA LEU A 474 -20.67 -6.15 12.34
C LEU A 474 -21.63 -5.01 11.98
N PHE A 475 -22.53 -5.25 11.02
CA PHE A 475 -23.61 -4.31 10.67
C PHE A 475 -24.52 -4.02 11.87
N GLY A 476 -24.95 -5.06 12.58
CA GLY A 476 -25.75 -4.94 13.80
C GLY A 476 -25.03 -4.17 14.89
N GLY A 477 -23.72 -4.40 15.06
CA GLY A 477 -22.85 -3.67 15.98
C GLY A 477 -22.81 -2.18 15.68
N PHE A 478 -22.59 -1.80 14.41
CA PHE A 478 -22.62 -0.39 13.99
C PHE A 478 -23.98 0.26 14.18
N TRP A 479 -25.06 -0.46 13.88
CA TRP A 479 -26.41 0.03 14.09
C TRP A 479 -26.72 0.27 15.58
N LEU A 480 -26.33 -0.66 16.46
CA LEU A 480 -26.45 -0.52 17.92
C LEU A 480 -25.61 0.65 18.45
N LEU A 481 -24.37 0.77 18.00
CA LEU A 481 -23.46 1.86 18.36
C LEU A 481 -24.03 3.23 17.95
N GLY A 482 -24.54 3.35 16.72
CA GLY A 482 -25.18 4.56 16.22
C GLY A 482 -26.46 4.92 16.98
N ARG A 483 -27.22 3.94 17.46
CA ARG A 483 -28.44 4.18 18.25
C ARG A 483 -28.15 4.60 19.69
N ARG A 484 -27.15 3.97 20.34
CA ARG A 484 -26.73 4.29 21.72
C ARG A 484 -25.99 5.62 21.80
N ARG A 485 -25.17 5.91 20.80
CA ARG A 485 -24.55 7.21 20.62
C ARG A 485 -25.36 7.97 19.56
N ARG A 486 -26.49 8.57 19.94
CA ARG A 486 -26.86 9.86 19.32
C ARG A 486 -25.74 10.81 19.69
N ILE A 487 -24.63 10.73 18.98
CA ILE A 487 -23.53 11.65 19.12
C ILE A 487 -24.17 12.96 18.72
N SER A 488 -24.46 13.81 19.70
CA SER A 488 -24.55 15.24 19.48
C SER A 488 -23.20 15.62 18.89
N MET A 489 -23.10 15.54 17.57
CA MET A 489 -21.98 16.08 16.82
C MET A 489 -22.32 17.56 16.70
N PRO A 490 -21.73 18.43 17.55
CA PRO A 490 -21.90 19.87 17.37
C PRO A 490 -21.38 20.30 15.99
#